data_AF-A0A7C8D832-F1
#
_entry.id   AF-A0A7C8D832-F1
#
_cell.length_a   1.000
_cell.length_b   1.000
_cell.length_c   1.000
_cell.angle_alpha   90.00
_cell.angle_beta   90.00
_cell.angle_gamma   90.00
#
_symmetry.space_group_name_H-M   'P 1'
#
loop_
_entity.id
_entity.type
_entity.pdbx_description
1 polymer ?
#
loop_
_entity_poly.entity_id
_entity_poly.type
_entity_poly.pdbx_seq_one_letter_code
_entity_poly.pdbx_strand_id
1 'polypeptide(L)' 'MITKCLFPAAGYGTRFLPATKAMPKEMLP' A
#
# COMPACT_ATOMS: atom_id res chain seq x y z
N MET A 1 -14.07 17.37 16.56
CA MET A 1 -14.47 16.52 15.41
C MET A 1 -13.22 16.21 14.60
N ILE A 2 -12.89 14.93 14.38
CA ILE A 2 -11.74 14.54 13.56
C ILE A 2 -12.21 14.44 12.11
N THR A 3 -11.58 15.19 11.21
CA THR A 3 -11.98 15.29 9.79
C THR A 3 -10.93 14.76 8.82
N LYS A 4 -9.76 14.37 9.34
CA LYS A 4 -8.63 13.90 8.53
C LYS A 4 -8.25 12.48 8.95
N CYS A 5 -7.92 11.68 7.96
CA CYS A 5 -7.37 10.34 8.13
C CYS A 5 -6.06 10.24 7.35
N LEU A 6 -5.08 9.52 7.91
CA LEU A 6 -3.77 9.30 7.30
C LEU A 6 -3.67 7.83 6.88
N PHE A 7 -3.26 7.60 5.64
CA PHE A 7 -3.03 6.26 5.09
C PHE A 7 -1.55 6.04 4.84
N PRO A 8 -0.84 5.26 5.68
CA PRO A 8 0.55 4.92 5.43
C PRO A 8 0.64 3.83 4.35
N ALA A 9 0.96 4.22 3.12
CA ALA A 9 1.05 3.33 1.95
C ALA A 9 2.48 3.29 1.33
N ALA A 10 3.51 3.55 2.13
CA ALA A 10 4.91 3.65 1.66
C ALA A 10 5.74 2.35 1.83
N GLY A 11 5.11 1.24 2.22
CA GLY A 11 5.82 -0.03 2.43
C GLY A 11 5.98 -0.85 1.15
N TYR A 12 7.15 -1.49 0.97
CA TYR A 12 7.48 -2.23 -0.28
C TYR A 12 6.68 -3.51 -0.55
N GLY A 13 5.94 -4.05 0.42
CA GLY A 13 5.12 -5.25 0.20
C GLY A 13 5.91 -6.48 -0.27
N THR A 14 7.13 -6.68 0.22
CA THR A 14 8.11 -7.67 -0.31
C THR A 14 7.63 -9.11 -0.36
N ARG A 15 6.67 -9.49 0.50
CA ARG A 15 6.04 -10.83 0.52
C ARG A 15 5.18 -11.12 -0.72
N PHE A 16 4.72 -10.07 -1.40
CA PHE A 16 3.89 -10.14 -2.60
C PHE A 16 4.69 -9.84 -3.86
N LEU A 17 6.02 -9.83 -3.79
CA LEU A 17 6.84 -9.76 -4.99
C LEU A 17 6.66 -11.04 -5.82
N PRO A 18 6.65 -10.94 -7.16
CA PRO A 18 6.95 -9.74 -7.94
C PRO A 18 5.75 -8.80 -8.17
N ALA A 19 4.53 -9.19 -7.78
CA ALA A 19 3.32 -8.40 -8.03
C ALA A 19 3.44 -6.97 -7.49
N THR A 20 3.99 -6.80 -6.29
CA THR A 20 4.17 -5.47 -5.67
C THR A 20 5.35 -4.64 -6.21
N LYS A 21 6.07 -5.13 -7.22
CA LYS A 21 7.21 -4.38 -7.79
C LYS A 21 6.75 -3.14 -8.58
N ALA A 22 5.63 -3.26 -9.28
CA ALA A 22 5.10 -2.20 -10.16
C ALA A 22 3.81 -1.55 -9.62
N MET A 23 3.11 -2.22 -8.70
CA MET A 23 1.86 -1.74 -8.10
C MET A 23 1.93 -1.83 -6.56
N PRO A 24 1.40 -0.85 -5.81
CA PRO A 24 1.32 -0.92 -4.34
C PRO A 24 0.45 -2.09 -3.86
N LYS A 25 0.75 -2.65 -2.68
CA LYS A 25 -0.01 -3.78 -2.14
C LYS A 25 -1.47 -3.44 -1.84
N GLU A 26 -1.75 -2.18 -1.50
CA GLU A 26 -3.08 -1.67 -1.19
C GLU A 26 -3.97 -1.52 -2.43
N MET A 27 -3.40 -1.67 -3.63
CA MET A 27 -4.10 -1.62 -4.92
C MET A 27 -4.22 -3.00 -5.58
N LEU A 28 -3.74 -4.07 -4.93
CA LEU A 28 -4.00 -5.43 -5.38
C LEU A 28 -5.52 -5.73 -5.24
N PRO A 29 -6.13 -6.41 -6.23
CA PRO A 29 -7.54 -6.77 -6.18
C PRO A 29 -7.86 -7.77 -5.05
#